data_AF-A0A4Q3SS29-F1
#
_entry.id   AF-A0A4Q3SS29-F1
#
_cell.length_a   1.000
_cell.length_b   1.000
_cell.length_c   1.000
_cell.angle_alpha   90.00
_cell.angle_beta   90.00
_cell.angle_gamma   90.00
#
_symmetry.space_group_name_H-M   'P 1'
#
loop_
_entity.id
_entity.type
_entity.pdbx_description
1 polymer ?
#
loop_
_entity_poly.entity_id
_entity_poly.type
_entity_poly.pdbx_seq_one_letter_code
_entity_poly.pdbx_strand_id
1 'polypeptide(L)'
;MAINYLTIITTLMMLLTMYGTSLLVNRPVLSAEKLLNTMEQTNKYVGMWVTADGHIRQELLPGGRYDEARGTRKSAYQGRYEITGEHIKYWDDTGFTATGDFRGNDTLYHGGYIFHREKPAGK
;
A
#
# COMPACT_ATOMS: atom_id res chain seq x y z
N MET A 1 -6.17 56.75 -34.12
CA MET A 1 -6.76 55.53 -33.52
C MET A 1 -6.36 55.47 -32.06
N ALA A 2 -7.27 55.80 -31.14
CA ALA A 2 -7.06 55.59 -29.71
C ALA A 2 -7.81 54.32 -29.32
N ILE A 3 -7.09 53.28 -28.91
CA ILE A 3 -7.71 52.05 -28.41
C ILE A 3 -8.22 52.37 -27.00
N ASN A 4 -9.53 52.30 -26.80
CA ASN A 4 -10.16 52.60 -25.51
C ASN A 4 -9.75 51.54 -24.48
N TYR A 5 -9.16 51.98 -23.37
CA TYR A 5 -8.72 51.11 -22.26
C TYR A 5 -9.84 50.21 -21.70
N LEU A 6 -11.09 50.67 -21.75
CA LEU A 6 -12.26 49.92 -21.31
C LEU A 6 -12.51 48.65 -22.15
N THR A 7 -12.18 48.69 -23.44
CA THR A 7 -12.33 47.53 -24.34
C THR A 7 -11.26 46.48 -24.07
N ILE A 8 -10.04 46.89 -23.71
CA ILE A 8 -8.94 45.98 -23.39
C ILE A 8 -9.22 45.23 -22.08
N ILE A 9 -9.70 45.93 -21.05
CA ILE A 9 -9.98 45.35 -19.73
C ILE A 9 -11.14 44.34 -19.80
N THR A 10 -12.17 44.64 -20.59
CA THR A 10 -13.33 43.74 -20.76
C THR A 10 -12.97 42.45 -21.53
N THR A 11 -12.14 42.54 -22.58
CA THR A 11 -11.64 41.33 -23.26
C THR A 11 -10.70 40.48 -22.39
N LEU A 12 -9.90 41.10 -21.52
CA LEU A 12 -9.00 40.38 -20.62
C LEU A 12 -9.75 39.64 -19.49
N MET A 13 -10.84 40.22 -18.96
CA MET A 13 -11.71 39.53 -18.00
C MET A 13 -12.47 38.35 -18.63
N MET A 14 -12.87 38.44 -19.90
CA MET A 14 -13.52 37.30 -20.60
C MET A 14 -12.54 36.15 -20.92
N LEU A 15 -11.25 36.45 -21.16
CA LEU A 15 -10.23 35.43 -21.35
C LEU A 15 -9.91 34.67 -20.06
N LEU A 16 -9.95 35.33 -18.89
CA LEU A 16 -9.74 34.67 -17.60
C LEU A 16 -10.89 33.73 -17.19
N THR A 17 -12.11 33.95 -17.68
CA THR A 17 -13.27 33.09 -17.36
C THR A 17 -13.43 31.92 -18.36
N MET A 18 -12.93 32.05 -19.59
CA MET A 18 -12.97 30.99 -20.61
C MET A 18 -11.92 29.89 -20.44
N TYR A 19 -10.84 30.12 -19.68
CA TYR A 19 -10.03 29.03 -19.11
C TYR A 19 -10.72 28.47 -17.86
N GLY A 20 -11.95 28.00 -18.08
CA GLY A 20 -12.78 27.37 -17.08
C GLY A 20 -12.01 26.28 -16.33
N THR A 21 -11.96 26.45 -15.01
CA THR A 21 -12.36 25.43 -14.04
C THR A 21 -12.22 23.97 -14.51
N SER A 22 -11.01 23.50 -14.75
CA SER A 22 -10.69 22.05 -14.80
C SER A 22 -9.97 21.55 -13.55
N LEU A 23 -10.01 22.32 -12.46
CA LEU A 23 -9.51 21.90 -11.15
C LEU A 23 -10.65 21.65 -10.15
N LEU A 24 -11.75 21.05 -10.60
CA LEU A 24 -12.77 20.50 -9.70
C LEU A 24 -13.30 19.16 -10.24
N VAL A 25 -12.40 18.26 -10.66
CA VAL A 25 -12.73 16.84 -10.45
C VAL A 25 -12.41 16.57 -8.99
N ASN A 26 -13.44 16.73 -8.16
CA ASN A 26 -13.52 16.14 -6.84
C ASN A 26 -13.11 14.66 -6.99
N ARG A 27 -11.93 14.26 -6.50
CA ARG A 27 -11.43 12.87 -6.55
C ARG A 27 -11.55 12.15 -5.19
N PRO A 28 -12.73 12.05 -4.53
CA PRO A 28 -12.88 11.11 -3.42
C PRO A 28 -12.99 9.66 -3.93
N VAL A 29 -13.51 9.45 -5.16
CA VAL A 29 -13.78 8.11 -5.70
C VAL A 29 -12.49 7.35 -6.04
N LEU A 30 -11.51 8.01 -6.68
CA LEU A 30 -10.22 7.37 -7.02
C LEU A 30 -9.42 6.94 -5.77
N SER A 31 -9.54 7.69 -4.67
CA SER A 31 -8.92 7.34 -3.39
C SER A 31 -9.62 6.16 -2.74
N ALA A 32 -10.95 6.15 -2.71
CA ALA A 32 -11.73 5.07 -2.12
C ALA A 32 -11.57 3.73 -2.87
N GLU A 33 -11.62 3.75 -4.21
CA GLU A 33 -11.41 2.54 -5.03
C GLU A 33 -9.98 2.00 -4.89
N LYS A 34 -8.98 2.89 -4.84
CA LYS A 34 -7.60 2.49 -4.58
C LYS A 34 -7.45 1.87 -3.19
N LEU A 35 -8.05 2.46 -2.15
CA LEU A 35 -8.04 1.92 -0.80
C LEU A 35 -8.74 0.56 -0.73
N LEU A 36 -9.90 0.41 -1.38
CA LEU A 36 -10.63 -0.86 -1.48
C LEU A 36 -9.79 -1.95 -2.16
N ASN A 37 -9.19 -1.66 -3.31
CA ASN A 37 -8.34 -2.62 -4.04
C ASN A 37 -7.07 -2.97 -3.23
N THR A 38 -6.42 -2.00 -2.58
CA THR A 38 -5.26 -2.26 -1.72
C THR A 38 -5.65 -3.08 -0.49
N MET A 39 -6.81 -2.80 0.13
CA MET A 39 -7.32 -3.59 1.25
C MET A 39 -7.70 -5.00 0.82
N GLU A 40 -8.32 -5.19 -0.35
CA GLU A 40 -8.66 -6.50 -0.91
C GLU A 40 -7.40 -7.32 -1.21
N GLN A 41 -6.41 -6.73 -1.87
CA GLN A 41 -5.11 -7.36 -2.12
C GLN A 41 -4.39 -7.71 -0.82
N THR A 42 -4.44 -6.82 0.17
CA THR A 42 -3.87 -7.06 1.50
C THR A 42 -4.57 -8.24 2.18
N ASN A 43 -5.89 -8.28 2.15
CA ASN A 43 -6.70 -9.32 2.79
C ASN A 43 -6.38 -10.73 2.27
N LYS A 44 -5.97 -10.88 1.00
CA LYS A 44 -5.51 -12.17 0.44
C LYS A 44 -4.28 -12.71 1.19
N TYR A 45 -3.36 -11.85 1.58
CA TYR A 45 -2.06 -12.24 2.15
C TYR A 45 -2.01 -12.14 3.67
N VAL A 46 -3.01 -11.53 4.30
CA VAL A 46 -3.20 -11.55 5.75
C VAL A 46 -3.17 -12.99 6.28
N GLY A 47 -2.55 -13.15 7.45
CA GLY A 47 -2.40 -14.43 8.13
C GLY A 47 -0.95 -14.72 8.52
N MET A 48 -0.75 -15.92 9.04
CA MET A 48 0.55 -16.37 9.54
C MET A 48 1.35 -17.08 8.44
N TRP A 49 2.63 -16.74 8.37
CA TRP A 49 3.61 -17.23 7.43
C TRP A 49 4.78 -17.80 8.23
N VAL A 50 5.14 -19.06 7.98
CA VAL A 50 6.06 -19.81 8.85
C VAL A 50 7.13 -20.49 8.01
N THR A 51 8.39 -20.44 8.43
CA THR A 51 9.47 -21.20 7.77
C THR A 51 9.23 -22.71 7.92
N ALA A 52 9.78 -23.52 7.02
CA ALA A 52 9.58 -24.96 7.02
C ALA A 52 9.98 -25.65 8.35
N ASP A 53 10.95 -25.10 9.07
CA ASP A 53 11.42 -25.56 10.38
C ASP A 53 10.63 -24.96 11.57
N GLY A 54 9.69 -24.06 11.31
CA GLY A 54 8.92 -23.37 12.35
C GLY A 54 9.71 -22.32 13.14
N HIS A 55 10.97 -22.06 12.79
CA HIS A 55 11.84 -21.18 13.57
C HIS A 55 11.42 -19.70 13.45
N ILE A 56 10.94 -19.28 12.28
CA ILE A 56 10.46 -17.91 12.05
C ILE A 56 8.97 -17.95 11.76
N ARG A 57 8.22 -17.10 12.47
CA ARG A 57 6.77 -16.94 12.31
C ARG A 57 6.48 -15.47 12.08
N GLN A 58 5.95 -15.14 10.91
CA GLN A 58 5.59 -13.80 10.50
C GLN A 58 4.08 -13.69 10.32
N GLU A 59 3.44 -12.82 11.08
CA GLU A 59 2.02 -12.51 10.93
C GLU A 59 1.86 -11.24 10.10
N LEU A 60 1.10 -11.32 9.01
CA LEU A 60 0.60 -10.16 8.28
C LEU A 60 -0.79 -9.83 8.80
N LEU A 61 -0.91 -8.74 9.55
CA LEU A 61 -2.16 -8.30 10.17
C LEU A 61 -3.01 -7.47 9.18
N PRO A 62 -4.34 -7.45 9.35
CA PRO A 62 -5.20 -6.48 8.67
C PRO A 62 -4.74 -5.05 8.94
N GLY A 63 -4.85 -4.18 7.93
CA GLY A 63 -4.43 -2.78 8.05
C GLY A 63 -2.93 -2.53 7.84
N GLY A 64 -2.19 -3.51 7.31
CA GLY A 64 -0.82 -3.30 6.83
C GLY A 64 0.24 -3.30 7.93
N ARG A 65 0.01 -3.99 9.06
CA ARG A 65 1.00 -4.19 10.14
C ARG A 65 1.53 -5.62 10.14
N TYR A 66 2.82 -5.82 10.39
CA TYR A 66 3.37 -7.16 10.56
C TYR A 66 4.04 -7.33 11.93
N ASP A 67 4.10 -8.57 12.39
CA ASP A 67 4.87 -9.02 13.55
C ASP A 67 5.66 -10.28 13.18
N GLU A 68 6.96 -10.31 13.45
CA GLU A 68 7.80 -11.49 13.23
C GLU A 68 8.38 -11.99 14.56
N ALA A 69 8.20 -13.26 14.85
CA ALA A 69 8.87 -13.96 15.94
C ALA A 69 9.98 -14.88 15.38
N ARG A 70 11.09 -14.99 16.11
CA ARG A 70 12.20 -15.90 15.82
C ARG A 70 12.54 -16.75 17.05
N GLY A 71 12.30 -18.05 16.95
CA GLY A 71 12.46 -18.99 18.06
C GLY A 71 11.69 -18.53 19.30
N THR A 72 12.41 -18.22 20.37
CA THR A 72 11.83 -17.75 21.64
C THR A 72 11.61 -16.24 21.69
N ARG A 73 12.21 -15.47 20.77
CA ARG A 73 12.05 -14.02 20.70
C ARG A 73 10.78 -13.67 19.94
N LYS A 74 9.72 -13.34 20.69
CA LYS A 74 8.50 -12.74 20.16
C LYS A 74 8.78 -11.33 19.65
N SER A 75 8.06 -10.89 18.62
CA SER A 75 8.16 -9.53 18.07
C SER A 75 9.61 -9.10 17.83
N ALA A 76 10.40 -10.00 17.24
CA ALA A 76 11.78 -9.75 16.84
C ALA A 76 11.85 -8.57 15.86
N TYR A 77 10.86 -8.46 14.97
CA TYR A 77 10.65 -7.36 14.04
C TYR A 77 9.17 -7.01 13.95
N GLN A 78 8.88 -5.72 13.82
CA GLN A 78 7.53 -5.19 13.74
C GLN A 78 7.52 -3.93 12.89
N GLY A 79 6.47 -3.73 12.13
CA GLY A 79 6.37 -2.52 11.33
C GLY A 79 5.15 -2.51 10.46
N ARG A 80 5.21 -1.67 9.42
CA ARG A 80 4.19 -1.64 8.38
C ARG A 80 4.65 -2.39 7.14
N TYR A 81 3.70 -2.85 6.35
CA TYR A 81 3.94 -3.40 5.03
C TYR A 81 2.96 -2.85 4.00
N GLU A 82 3.36 -2.93 2.74
CA GLU A 82 2.52 -2.61 1.59
C GLU A 82 2.67 -3.71 0.54
N ILE A 83 1.58 -4.06 -0.11
CA ILE A 83 1.54 -5.09 -1.15
C ILE A 83 1.16 -4.44 -2.49
N THR A 84 1.93 -4.74 -3.53
CA THR A 84 1.62 -4.37 -4.91
C THR A 84 1.67 -5.63 -5.77
N GLY A 85 0.50 -6.15 -6.16
CA GLY A 85 0.41 -7.40 -6.90
C GLY A 85 0.89 -8.59 -6.05
N GLU A 86 2.03 -9.18 -6.42
CA GLU A 86 2.68 -10.27 -5.68
C GLU A 86 3.90 -9.80 -4.88
N HIS A 87 4.24 -8.52 -4.94
CA HIS A 87 5.40 -7.97 -4.23
C HIS A 87 4.99 -7.32 -2.91
N ILE A 88 5.74 -7.57 -1.85
CA ILE A 88 5.56 -6.97 -0.53
C ILE A 88 6.78 -6.16 -0.13
N LYS A 89 6.55 -4.98 0.44
CA LYS A 89 7.56 -4.11 1.03
C LYS A 89 7.29 -3.94 2.50
N TYR A 90 8.35 -3.93 3.30
CA TYR A 90 8.32 -3.77 4.74
C TYR A 90 9.09 -2.52 5.14
N TRP A 91 8.57 -1.82 6.14
CA TRP A 91 9.25 -0.77 6.87
C TRP A 91 9.10 -1.07 8.35
N ASP A 92 10.21 -1.51 8.94
CA ASP A 92 10.29 -1.82 10.35
C ASP A 92 10.28 -0.55 11.18
N ASP A 93 9.69 -0.61 12.37
CA ASP A 93 9.58 0.52 13.30
C ASP A 93 10.96 1.01 13.77
N THR A 94 12.01 0.19 13.65
CA THR A 94 13.41 0.54 13.95
C THR A 94 14.16 1.18 12.78
N GLY A 95 13.55 1.29 11.60
CA GLY A 95 14.09 2.02 10.44
C GLY A 95 14.72 1.16 9.34
N PHE A 96 14.72 -0.17 9.48
CA PHE A 96 15.13 -1.06 8.38
C PHE A 96 14.00 -1.26 7.36
N THR A 97 14.38 -1.55 6.12
CA THR A 97 13.44 -1.89 5.06
C THR A 97 13.80 -3.24 4.46
N ALA A 98 12.78 -3.95 4.00
CA ALA A 98 12.97 -5.24 3.36
C ALA A 98 11.86 -5.49 2.33
N THR A 99 12.08 -6.46 1.46
CA THR A 99 11.15 -6.79 0.39
C THR A 99 10.97 -8.30 0.27
N GLY A 100 9.88 -8.71 -0.35
CA GLY A 100 9.62 -10.10 -0.65
C GLY A 100 8.61 -10.27 -1.77
N ASP A 101 8.46 -11.52 -2.21
CA ASP A 101 7.56 -11.89 -3.30
C ASP A 101 6.72 -13.10 -2.90
N PHE A 102 5.41 -12.98 -3.05
CA PHE A 102 4.49 -14.10 -2.96
C PHE A 102 4.63 -14.96 -4.22
N ARG A 103 4.65 -16.28 -4.06
CA ARG A 103 4.59 -17.25 -5.16
C ARG A 103 3.37 -18.14 -4.97
N GLY A 104 2.35 -17.92 -5.79
CA GLY A 104 1.05 -18.55 -5.61
C GLY A 104 0.34 -18.06 -4.35
N ASN A 105 -0.41 -18.94 -3.69
CA ASN A 105 -1.25 -18.56 -2.55
C ASN A 105 -0.60 -18.79 -1.18
N ASP A 106 0.37 -19.70 -1.12
CA ASP A 106 0.84 -20.29 0.14
C ASP A 106 2.37 -20.19 0.33
N THR A 107 3.09 -19.46 -0.52
CA THR A 107 4.54 -19.28 -0.37
C THR A 107 4.94 -17.81 -0.45
N LEU A 108 5.82 -17.38 0.45
CA LEU A 108 6.42 -16.04 0.48
C LEU A 108 7.95 -16.17 0.53
N TYR A 109 8.63 -15.50 -0.39
CA TYR A 109 10.09 -15.40 -0.42
C TYR A 109 10.48 -14.05 0.15
N HIS A 110 11.22 -14.03 1.26
CA HIS A 110 11.55 -12.79 1.96
C HIS A 110 12.81 -12.95 2.82
N GLY A 111 13.73 -11.98 2.77
CA GLY A 111 14.88 -11.93 3.69
C GLY A 111 15.83 -13.13 3.61
N GLY A 112 15.84 -13.85 2.47
CA GLY A 112 16.59 -15.11 2.31
C GLY A 112 15.86 -16.36 2.82
N TYR A 113 14.65 -16.21 3.33
CA TYR A 113 13.81 -17.29 3.83
C TYR A 113 12.64 -17.57 2.87
N ILE A 114 12.14 -18.80 2.97
CA ILE A 114 10.91 -19.24 2.34
C ILE A 114 9.92 -19.51 3.47
N PHE A 115 8.80 -18.79 3.43
CA PHE A 115 7.69 -18.96 4.34
C PHE A 115 6.54 -19.67 3.65
N HIS A 116 5.83 -20.47 4.42
CA HIS A 116 4.61 -21.15 4.02
C HIS A 116 3.44 -20.62 4.84
N ARG A 117 2.28 -20.49 4.19
CA ARG A 117 1.07 -20.08 4.90
C ARG A 117 0.71 -21.13 5.95
N GLU A 118 0.58 -20.70 7.20
CA GLU A 118 0.03 -21.54 8.25
C GLU A 118 -1.44 -21.75 7.95
N LYS A 119 -1.81 -23.00 7.64
CA LYS A 119 -3.22 -23.35 7.50
C LYS A 119 -3.86 -23.26 8.88
N PRO A 120 -5.03 -22.63 9.03
CA PRO A 120 -5.77 -22.73 10.28
C PRO A 120 -5.94 -24.21 10.60
N ALA A 121 -5.54 -24.61 11.81
CA ALA A 121 -5.76 -25.98 12.27
C ALA A 121 -7.26 -26.26 12.11
N GLY A 122 -7.59 -27.25 11.27
CA GLY A 122 -8.97 -27.67 11.07
C GLY A 122 -9.57 -27.98 12.44
N LYS A 123 -10.47 -27.12 12.90
CA LYS A 123 -11.32 -27.41 14.05
C LYS A 123 -12.52 -28.20 13.57
#